data_AF-A0A1R4KZW6-F1
#
_entry.id   AF-A0A1R4KZW6-F1
#
_cell.length_a   1.000
_cell.length_b   1.000
_cell.length_c   1.000
_cell.angle_alpha   90.00
_cell.angle_beta   90.00
_cell.angle_gamma   90.00
#
_symmetry.space_group_name_H-M   'P 1'
#
loop_
_entity.id
_entity.type
_entity.pdbx_description
1 polymer ?
#
loop_
_entity_poly.entity_id
_entity_poly.type
_entity_poly.pdbx_seq_one_letter_code
_entity_poly.pdbx_strand_id
1 'polypeptide(L)'
;MKNNFRKDRFRTVSFTYTEDQAAHLKEDWQDYLSDIGKFPRDRYQGKGIVYTAGGVSYVTCLWVSISQLRNTGCTLPIEVWHVGNEVSNEIIAEFRNLDVTFRDFNRYTNVTQRGYILKPLAILNSSFKEVLFLDADNICVKDPNYLFESVEYRVHGALFWPDFWKTGKSNSIWKITGVKPKDLIEQESGQILIDVERCWKALNLCLYFNRLGEYYYRILLGDKDTFKFSWLASNTDYYMIDVLPGSCGRIVDGMFIGNTMVQFGTDHSIQFLHRNLLKWDVTYDDERVWEFVQRYLPNSTNKKISQKITKDGMYSIELLGDIAETDARNLEINIPALEDRCLNYLKYFRQLKSYSDYLLFDHFAKNRHR
;
A
#
# COMPACT_ATOMS: atom_id res chain seq x y z
N MET A 1 -3.04 -21.52 3.71
CA MET A 1 -4.21 -21.44 2.81
C MET A 1 -3.77 -20.79 1.51
N LYS A 2 -4.16 -21.33 0.36
CA LYS A 2 -3.60 -20.90 -0.94
C LYS A 2 -4.61 -19.99 -1.65
N ASN A 3 -4.28 -18.71 -1.76
CA ASN A 3 -4.98 -17.79 -2.67
C ASN A 3 -4.72 -18.25 -4.11
N ASN A 4 -5.76 -18.27 -4.94
CA ASN A 4 -5.65 -18.60 -6.35
C ASN A 4 -6.13 -17.41 -7.20
N PHE A 5 -5.22 -16.84 -7.97
CA PHE A 5 -5.45 -15.70 -8.83
C PHE A 5 -5.69 -16.18 -10.26
N ARG A 6 -6.92 -15.97 -10.74
CA ARG A 6 -7.33 -16.42 -12.07
C ARG A 6 -7.03 -15.36 -13.13
N LYS A 7 -6.83 -15.80 -14.38
CA LYS A 7 -6.56 -14.89 -15.51
C LYS A 7 -7.68 -13.87 -15.75
N ASP A 8 -8.92 -14.18 -15.39
CA ASP A 8 -10.07 -13.26 -15.44
C ASP A 8 -10.17 -12.30 -14.24
N ARG A 9 -9.07 -12.17 -13.49
CA ARG A 9 -8.86 -11.24 -12.38
C ARG A 9 -9.60 -11.60 -11.10
N PHE A 10 -10.29 -12.73 -11.02
CA PHE A 10 -10.88 -13.17 -9.77
C PHE A 10 -9.85 -13.84 -8.86
N ARG A 11 -9.74 -13.36 -7.63
CA ARG A 11 -9.07 -14.08 -6.55
C ARG A 11 -10.07 -15.01 -5.88
N THR A 12 -9.69 -16.28 -5.79
CA THR A 12 -10.45 -17.33 -5.11
C THR A 12 -9.65 -17.85 -3.94
N VAL A 13 -10.33 -18.27 -2.89
CA VAL A 13 -9.73 -18.84 -1.69
C VAL A 13 -10.37 -20.21 -1.46
N SER A 14 -9.55 -21.21 -1.14
CA SER A 14 -10.02 -22.58 -0.90
C SER A 14 -10.75 -22.75 0.43
N PHE A 15 -10.76 -21.74 1.29
CA PHE A 15 -11.36 -21.77 2.61
C PHE A 15 -12.71 -21.04 2.63
N THR A 16 -13.67 -21.56 3.37
CA THR A 16 -15.02 -21.01 3.51
C THR A 16 -15.52 -21.29 4.92
N TYR A 17 -16.08 -20.28 5.57
CA TYR A 17 -16.75 -20.42 6.87
C TYR A 17 -18.15 -21.02 6.71
N THR A 18 -18.58 -21.80 7.70
CA THR A 18 -19.99 -22.21 7.82
C THR A 18 -20.88 -21.00 8.11
N GLU A 19 -22.20 -21.15 7.98
CA GLU A 19 -23.15 -20.08 8.32
C GLU A 19 -23.00 -19.64 9.78
N ASP A 20 -22.97 -20.60 10.71
CA ASP A 20 -22.84 -20.31 12.15
C ASP A 20 -21.53 -19.60 12.48
N GLN A 21 -20.41 -20.02 11.88
CA GLN A 21 -19.12 -19.35 12.08
C GLN A 21 -19.11 -17.93 11.51
N ALA A 22 -19.72 -17.72 10.34
CA ALA A 22 -19.81 -16.39 9.75
C ALA A 22 -20.76 -15.48 10.54
N ALA A 23 -21.84 -16.03 11.10
CA ALA A 23 -22.77 -15.31 11.98
C ALA A 23 -22.09 -14.91 13.29
N HIS A 24 -21.30 -15.80 13.90
CA HIS A 24 -20.56 -15.49 15.12
C HIS A 24 -19.53 -14.37 14.89
N LEU A 25 -18.70 -14.49 13.84
CA LEU A 25 -17.76 -13.41 13.48
C LEU A 25 -18.47 -12.09 13.17
N LYS A 26 -19.70 -12.16 12.63
CA LYS A 26 -20.52 -10.97 12.38
C LYS A 26 -20.94 -10.29 13.67
N GLU A 27 -21.48 -11.06 14.61
CA GLU A 27 -21.86 -10.58 15.95
C GLU A 27 -20.65 -9.97 16.67
N ASP A 28 -19.50 -10.66 16.67
CA ASP A 28 -18.29 -10.20 17.35
C ASP A 28 -17.83 -8.81 16.88
N TRP A 29 -17.83 -8.56 15.56
CA TRP A 29 -17.39 -7.25 15.06
C TRP A 29 -18.44 -6.17 15.29
N GLN A 30 -19.73 -6.53 15.29
CA GLN A 30 -20.82 -5.61 15.61
C GLN A 30 -20.75 -5.17 17.06
N ASP A 31 -20.52 -6.11 17.98
CA ASP A 31 -20.32 -5.85 19.40
C ASP A 31 -19.10 -4.96 19.63
N TYR A 32 -17.96 -5.30 18.99
CA TYR A 32 -16.77 -4.45 19.03
C TYR A 32 -17.07 -3.02 18.57
N LEU A 33 -17.77 -2.86 17.44
CA LEU A 33 -18.10 -1.53 16.90
C LEU A 33 -19.10 -0.76 17.77
N SER A 34 -19.91 -1.44 18.57
CA SER A 34 -20.83 -0.81 19.51
C SER A 34 -20.11 -0.20 20.73
N ASP A 35 -18.93 -0.74 21.07
CA ASP A 35 -18.13 -0.37 22.25
C ASP A 35 -16.93 0.54 21.93
N ILE A 36 -16.70 0.90 20.66
CA ILE A 36 -15.55 1.75 20.34
C ILE A 36 -15.64 3.13 21.03
N GLY A 37 -14.51 3.58 21.57
CA GLY A 37 -14.39 4.89 22.17
C GLY A 37 -14.70 6.03 21.19
N LYS A 38 -15.09 7.19 21.72
CA LYS A 38 -15.29 8.42 20.93
C LYS A 38 -13.98 8.87 20.29
N PHE A 39 -14.07 9.53 19.14
CA PHE A 39 -12.91 10.13 18.47
C PHE A 39 -12.20 11.15 19.38
N PRO A 40 -10.92 10.95 19.72
CA PRO A 40 -10.19 11.83 20.62
C PRO A 40 -9.64 13.05 19.87
N ARG A 41 -10.48 14.08 19.70
CA ARG A 41 -10.20 15.28 18.89
C ARG A 41 -8.85 15.94 19.18
N ASP A 42 -8.46 16.01 20.45
CA ASP A 42 -7.24 16.72 20.86
C ASP A 42 -5.93 16.01 20.43
N ARG A 43 -6.02 14.79 19.87
CA ARG A 43 -4.86 14.04 19.37
C ARG A 43 -4.52 14.29 17.90
N TYR A 44 -5.45 14.82 17.11
CA TYR A 44 -5.34 14.85 15.65
C TYR A 44 -5.51 16.26 15.11
N GLN A 45 -4.56 16.69 14.26
CA GLN A 45 -4.58 18.01 13.65
C GLN A 45 -3.96 18.00 12.26
N GLY A 46 -4.46 18.88 11.38
CA GLY A 46 -3.88 19.09 10.05
C GLY A 46 -3.86 17.84 9.16
N LYS A 47 -3.11 17.97 8.06
CA LYS A 47 -2.85 16.91 7.08
C LYS A 47 -1.38 16.52 7.07
N GLY A 48 -1.12 15.25 6.80
CA GLY A 48 0.23 14.72 6.72
C GLY A 48 0.32 13.36 6.04
N ILE A 49 1.55 12.90 5.85
CA ILE A 49 1.85 11.63 5.19
C ILE A 49 2.38 10.66 6.24
N VAL A 50 1.89 9.42 6.19
CA VAL A 50 2.28 8.36 7.12
C VAL A 50 2.89 7.21 6.35
N TYR A 51 4.06 6.76 6.79
CA TYR A 51 4.70 5.54 6.31
C TYR A 51 4.86 4.54 7.44
N THR A 52 4.96 3.26 7.09
CA THR A 52 5.56 2.24 7.95
C THR A 52 6.80 1.67 7.28
N ALA A 53 7.93 1.64 8.00
CA ALA A 53 9.17 1.07 7.48
C ALA A 53 10.04 0.54 8.61
N GLY A 54 10.67 -0.61 8.37
CA GLY A 54 11.59 -1.25 9.31
C GLY A 54 12.46 -2.29 8.59
N GLY A 55 13.70 -2.42 9.04
CA GLY A 55 14.70 -3.26 8.39
C GLY A 55 15.20 -2.68 7.05
N VAL A 56 16.32 -3.24 6.58
CA VAL A 56 17.04 -2.77 5.38
C VAL A 56 16.11 -2.61 4.18
N SER A 57 15.27 -3.61 3.89
CA SER A 57 14.42 -3.61 2.70
C SER A 57 13.53 -2.37 2.60
N TYR A 58 12.73 -2.12 3.63
CA TYR A 58 11.75 -1.03 3.61
C TYR A 58 12.38 0.33 3.90
N VAL A 59 13.46 0.40 4.70
CA VAL A 59 14.19 1.66 4.91
C VAL A 59 14.86 2.14 3.62
N THR A 60 15.43 1.23 2.82
CA THR A 60 15.99 1.57 1.50
C THR A 60 14.92 2.09 0.56
N CYS A 61 13.76 1.43 0.50
CA CYS A 61 12.63 1.93 -0.27
C CYS A 61 12.16 3.31 0.21
N LEU A 62 12.02 3.48 1.53
CA LEU A 62 11.59 4.72 2.17
C LEU A 62 12.49 5.90 1.80
N TRP A 63 13.81 5.69 1.80
CA TRP A 63 14.77 6.72 1.39
C TRP A 63 14.49 7.22 -0.02
N VAL A 64 14.30 6.30 -0.98
CA VAL A 64 14.02 6.64 -2.37
C VAL A 64 12.65 7.32 -2.49
N SER A 65 11.61 6.77 -1.84
CA SER A 65 10.24 7.32 -1.86
C SER A 65 10.18 8.75 -1.32
N ILE A 66 10.73 9.00 -0.13
CA ILE A 66 10.70 10.33 0.49
C ILE A 66 11.59 11.31 -0.28
N SER A 67 12.78 10.91 -0.73
CA SER A 67 13.65 11.78 -1.52
C SER A 67 12.96 12.24 -2.81
N GLN A 68 12.30 11.31 -3.52
CA GLN A 68 11.53 11.65 -4.71
C GLN A 68 10.29 12.48 -4.37
N LEU A 69 9.58 12.18 -3.28
CA LEU A 69 8.45 12.98 -2.82
C LEU A 69 8.87 14.43 -2.54
N ARG A 70 9.98 14.66 -1.83
CA ARG A 70 10.51 16.01 -1.61
C ARG A 70 10.95 16.69 -2.91
N ASN A 71 11.48 15.94 -3.87
CA ASN A 71 11.80 16.46 -5.20
C ASN A 71 10.56 16.95 -5.97
N THR A 72 9.36 16.43 -5.69
CA THR A 72 8.12 16.95 -6.28
C THR A 72 7.71 18.33 -5.76
N GLY A 73 8.38 18.84 -4.72
CA GLY A 73 8.01 20.08 -4.02
C GLY A 73 7.05 19.88 -2.84
N CYS A 74 6.68 18.62 -2.52
CA CYS A 74 5.77 18.34 -1.42
C CYS A 74 6.38 18.73 -0.06
N THR A 75 5.69 19.61 0.67
CA THR A 75 6.09 20.08 2.01
C THR A 75 5.20 19.54 3.13
N LEU A 76 4.35 18.56 2.85
CA LEU A 76 3.52 17.95 3.90
C LEU A 76 4.40 17.31 4.98
N PRO A 77 4.04 17.44 6.26
CA PRO A 77 4.77 16.79 7.34
C PRO A 77 4.67 15.27 7.19
N ILE A 78 5.77 14.56 7.49
CA ILE A 78 5.85 13.10 7.36
C ILE A 78 6.09 12.46 8.72
N GLU A 79 5.30 11.44 9.05
CA GLU A 79 5.57 10.52 10.15
C GLU A 79 5.92 9.13 9.62
N VAL A 80 7.06 8.59 10.05
CA VAL A 80 7.49 7.22 9.74
C VAL A 80 7.39 6.37 10.99
N TRP A 81 6.56 5.34 10.93
CA TRP A 81 6.32 4.42 12.04
C TRP A 81 7.16 3.15 11.90
N HIS A 82 7.89 2.77 12.94
CA HIS A 82 8.74 1.58 12.99
C HIS A 82 8.57 0.82 14.32
N VAL A 83 9.00 -0.44 14.39
CA VAL A 83 8.89 -1.25 15.61
C VAL A 83 10.25 -1.36 16.29
N GLY A 84 10.38 -0.78 17.48
CA GLY A 84 11.56 -0.91 18.33
C GLY A 84 12.85 -0.54 17.59
N ASN A 85 13.80 -1.47 17.60
CA ASN A 85 15.14 -1.27 17.03
C ASN A 85 15.24 -1.67 15.55
N GLU A 86 14.15 -1.73 14.79
CA GLU A 86 14.20 -2.04 13.35
C GLU A 86 14.90 -0.96 12.51
N VAL A 87 15.07 0.25 13.04
CA VAL A 87 15.78 1.37 12.40
C VAL A 87 16.78 1.96 13.40
N SER A 88 18.03 2.15 12.97
CA SER A 88 19.08 2.70 13.85
C SER A 88 18.99 4.24 13.94
N ASN A 89 19.54 4.83 15.00
CA ASN A 89 19.53 6.28 15.19
C ASN A 89 20.34 7.02 14.12
N GLU A 90 21.40 6.39 13.62
CA GLU A 90 22.26 6.91 12.55
C GLU A 90 21.46 7.00 11.25
N ILE A 91 20.68 5.97 10.91
CA ILE A 91 19.78 6.00 9.76
C ILE A 91 18.71 7.09 9.93
N ILE A 92 18.07 7.18 11.10
CA ILE A 92 17.08 8.23 11.37
C ILE A 92 17.68 9.63 11.16
N ALA A 93 18.97 9.81 11.50
CA ALA A 93 19.65 11.09 11.32
C ALA A 93 19.78 11.50 9.84
N GLU A 94 19.91 10.54 8.92
CA GLU A 94 20.00 10.83 7.46
C GLU A 94 18.69 11.45 6.93
N PHE A 95 17.54 11.13 7.53
CA PHE A 95 16.24 11.65 7.11
C PHE A 95 15.92 13.05 7.68
N ARG A 96 16.74 13.61 8.58
CA ARG A 96 16.43 14.88 9.27
C ARG A 96 16.26 16.06 8.30
N ASN A 97 17.04 16.09 7.23
CA ASN A 97 16.97 17.15 6.22
C ASN A 97 15.74 17.03 5.30
N LEU A 98 14.96 15.96 5.43
CA LEU A 98 13.75 15.72 4.64
C LEU A 98 12.46 16.06 5.42
N ASP A 99 12.56 16.69 6.59
CA ASP A 99 11.43 17.03 7.46
C ASP A 99 10.55 15.82 7.77
N VAL A 100 11.17 14.80 8.36
CA VAL A 100 10.56 13.50 8.69
C VAL A 100 10.68 13.24 10.19
N THR A 101 9.58 12.86 10.82
CA THR A 101 9.56 12.42 12.22
C THR A 101 9.41 10.91 12.31
N PHE A 102 10.38 10.24 12.93
CA PHE A 102 10.29 8.80 13.22
C PHE A 102 9.54 8.56 14.54
N ARG A 103 8.62 7.59 14.54
CA ARG A 103 7.77 7.19 15.66
C ARG A 103 7.96 5.70 15.92
N ASP A 104 8.30 5.33 17.16
CA ASP A 104 8.40 3.92 17.57
C ASP A 104 7.06 3.45 18.15
N PHE A 105 6.46 2.44 17.53
CA PHE A 105 5.21 1.83 17.99
C PHE A 105 5.27 1.37 19.45
N ASN A 106 6.41 0.87 19.92
CA ASN A 106 6.56 0.32 21.27
C ASN A 106 6.38 1.38 22.37
N ARG A 107 6.42 2.68 22.01
CA ARG A 107 6.12 3.78 22.94
C ARG A 107 4.62 4.02 23.12
N TYR A 108 3.78 3.48 22.25
CA TYR A 108 2.33 3.72 22.23
C TYR A 108 1.53 2.46 22.50
N THR A 109 2.02 1.31 22.02
CA THR A 109 1.35 0.02 22.19
C THR A 109 2.36 -1.12 22.12
N ASN A 110 2.10 -2.21 22.83
CA ASN A 110 2.88 -3.43 22.65
C ASN A 110 2.46 -4.11 21.34
N VAL A 111 3.32 -4.06 20.31
CA VAL A 111 3.05 -4.69 19.02
C VAL A 111 3.42 -6.17 19.10
N THR A 112 2.42 -7.02 19.35
CA THR A 112 2.60 -8.47 19.43
C THR A 112 2.51 -9.17 18.07
N GLN A 113 1.83 -8.55 17.10
CA GLN A 113 1.70 -9.03 15.72
C GLN A 113 2.39 -8.06 14.77
N ARG A 114 3.34 -8.55 13.97
CA ARG A 114 4.02 -7.77 12.92
C ARG A 114 3.35 -8.00 11.57
N GLY A 115 3.55 -7.08 10.62
CA GLY A 115 3.06 -7.19 9.24
C GLY A 115 1.89 -6.24 8.96
N TYR A 116 0.86 -6.76 8.30
CA TYR A 116 -0.25 -5.97 7.72
C TYR A 116 -0.97 -5.05 8.71
N ILE A 117 -1.07 -5.44 9.99
CA ILE A 117 -1.69 -4.63 11.05
C ILE A 117 -1.02 -3.26 11.26
N LEU A 118 0.25 -3.10 10.87
CA LEU A 118 1.00 -1.87 11.14
C LEU A 118 0.44 -0.65 10.40
N LYS A 119 -0.16 -0.81 9.22
CA LYS A 119 -0.73 0.33 8.46
C LYS A 119 -1.91 1.00 9.17
N PRO A 120 -3.02 0.29 9.50
CA PRO A 120 -4.11 0.92 10.24
C PRO A 120 -3.67 1.38 11.63
N LEU A 121 -2.70 0.68 12.25
CA LEU A 121 -2.15 1.09 13.54
C LEU A 121 -1.36 2.41 13.45
N ALA A 122 -0.57 2.61 12.39
CA ALA A 122 0.15 3.85 12.14
C ALA A 122 -0.82 5.02 11.92
N ILE A 123 -1.82 4.84 11.05
CA ILE A 123 -2.84 5.86 10.76
C ILE A 123 -3.54 6.29 12.05
N LEU A 124 -4.02 5.33 12.85
CA LEU A 124 -4.70 5.59 14.12
C LEU A 124 -3.81 6.23 15.19
N ASN A 125 -2.50 6.02 15.17
CA ASN A 125 -1.60 6.61 16.18
C ASN A 125 -0.88 7.87 15.71
N SER A 126 -0.97 8.20 14.41
CA SER A 126 -0.41 9.43 13.85
C SER A 126 -1.04 10.69 14.47
N SER A 127 -0.33 11.80 14.35
CA SER A 127 -0.82 13.10 14.84
C SER A 127 -1.77 13.82 13.86
N PHE A 128 -1.99 13.25 12.67
CA PHE A 128 -2.73 13.93 11.60
C PHE A 128 -4.22 13.60 11.61
N LYS A 129 -5.05 14.61 11.36
CA LYS A 129 -6.49 14.41 11.15
C LYS A 129 -6.77 13.85 9.75
N GLU A 130 -6.05 14.32 8.75
CA GLU A 130 -6.15 13.86 7.37
C GLU A 130 -4.83 13.19 6.98
N VAL A 131 -4.87 11.89 6.69
CA VAL A 131 -3.68 11.05 6.50
C VAL A 131 -3.63 10.52 5.07
N LEU A 132 -2.56 10.83 4.34
CA LEU A 132 -2.15 10.02 3.19
C LEU A 132 -1.15 8.96 3.68
N PHE A 133 -1.60 7.73 3.79
CA PHE A 133 -0.70 6.60 4.02
C PHE A 133 0.00 6.22 2.71
N LEU A 134 1.29 5.91 2.77
CA LEU A 134 2.08 5.38 1.66
C LEU A 134 2.94 4.20 2.11
N ASP A 135 3.00 3.14 1.29
CA ASP A 135 4.01 2.11 1.43
C ASP A 135 5.40 2.66 1.07
N ALA A 136 6.43 2.11 1.72
CA ALA A 136 7.80 2.60 1.56
C ALA A 136 8.34 2.46 0.12
N ASP A 137 7.84 1.51 -0.66
CA ASP A 137 8.18 1.26 -2.06
C ASP A 137 7.22 1.94 -3.05
N ASN A 138 6.40 2.87 -2.58
CA ASN A 138 5.50 3.65 -3.40
C ASN A 138 6.08 5.01 -3.75
N ILE A 139 6.29 5.27 -5.05
CA ILE A 139 6.89 6.51 -5.54
C ILE A 139 5.81 7.49 -5.99
N CYS A 140 5.75 8.66 -5.33
CA CYS A 140 4.94 9.78 -5.80
C CYS A 140 5.59 10.40 -7.03
N VAL A 141 4.85 10.41 -8.13
CA VAL A 141 5.33 10.99 -9.39
C VAL A 141 5.22 12.51 -9.39
N LYS A 142 4.22 13.04 -8.67
CA LYS A 142 3.96 14.48 -8.48
C LYS A 142 3.48 14.76 -7.05
N ASP A 143 3.45 16.03 -6.63
CA ASP A 143 3.01 16.41 -5.28
C ASP A 143 1.57 15.92 -5.03
N PRO A 144 1.34 15.04 -4.03
CA PRO A 144 0.02 14.49 -3.75
C PRO A 144 -0.89 15.45 -2.97
N ASN A 145 -0.44 16.65 -2.59
CA ASN A 145 -1.22 17.56 -1.75
C ASN A 145 -2.59 17.94 -2.33
N TYR A 146 -2.75 17.99 -3.66
CA TYR A 146 -4.05 18.29 -4.28
C TYR A 146 -5.12 17.22 -3.99
N LEU A 147 -4.73 15.97 -3.65
CA LEU A 147 -5.68 14.90 -3.33
C LEU A 147 -6.52 15.26 -2.09
N PHE A 148 -5.96 16.00 -1.14
CA PHE A 148 -6.66 16.47 0.07
C PHE A 148 -7.75 17.52 -0.25
N GLU A 149 -7.67 18.14 -1.42
CA GLU A 149 -8.64 19.16 -1.86
C GLU A 149 -9.56 18.64 -2.97
N SER A 150 -9.40 17.37 -3.38
CA SER A 150 -10.20 16.78 -4.44
C SER A 150 -11.67 16.68 -4.03
N VAL A 151 -12.59 16.86 -4.98
CA VAL A 151 -14.03 16.79 -4.71
C VAL A 151 -14.41 15.43 -4.13
N GLU A 152 -13.83 14.37 -4.69
CA GLU A 152 -14.03 12.99 -4.25
C GLU A 152 -13.65 12.83 -2.77
N TYR A 153 -12.47 13.34 -2.36
CA TYR A 153 -12.04 13.21 -0.98
C TYR A 153 -12.89 14.08 -0.04
N ARG A 154 -13.18 15.32 -0.42
CA ARG A 154 -13.99 16.24 0.39
C ARG A 154 -15.40 15.69 0.62
N VAL A 155 -16.01 15.05 -0.39
CA VAL A 155 -17.33 14.44 -0.30
C VAL A 155 -17.30 13.17 0.55
N HIS A 156 -16.36 12.26 0.31
CA HIS A 156 -16.41 10.91 0.88
C HIS A 156 -15.60 10.74 2.17
N GLY A 157 -14.53 11.52 2.36
CA GLY A 157 -13.62 11.44 3.52
C GLY A 157 -12.59 10.32 3.44
N ALA A 158 -12.63 9.49 2.39
CA ALA A 158 -11.60 8.51 2.09
C ALA A 158 -11.44 8.32 0.58
N LEU A 159 -10.19 8.25 0.09
CA LEU A 159 -9.84 7.77 -1.24
C LEU A 159 -9.12 6.43 -1.15
N PHE A 160 -9.58 5.48 -1.95
CA PHE A 160 -8.98 4.17 -2.14
C PHE A 160 -8.60 3.94 -3.60
N TRP A 161 -7.59 3.09 -3.80
CA TRP A 161 -7.10 2.74 -5.12
C TRP A 161 -7.44 1.29 -5.48
N PRO A 162 -7.82 1.01 -6.73
CA PRO A 162 -8.12 -0.33 -7.17
C PRO A 162 -6.85 -1.18 -7.28
N ASP A 163 -6.97 -2.44 -6.87
CA ASP A 163 -6.00 -3.49 -7.13
C ASP A 163 -6.26 -4.12 -8.52
N PHE A 164 -5.34 -4.97 -8.97
CA PHE A 164 -5.50 -5.82 -10.14
C PHE A 164 -6.67 -6.82 -10.03
N TRP A 165 -6.95 -7.32 -8.83
CA TRP A 165 -7.84 -8.46 -8.60
C TRP A 165 -9.27 -8.05 -8.22
N LYS A 166 -10.15 -9.05 -8.18
CA LYS A 166 -11.55 -8.94 -7.76
C LYS A 166 -11.85 -9.99 -6.71
N THR A 167 -12.65 -9.60 -5.72
CA THR A 167 -13.27 -10.53 -4.77
C THR A 167 -14.62 -10.96 -5.35
N GLY A 168 -14.81 -12.28 -5.50
CA GLY A 168 -16.06 -12.84 -6.03
C GLY A 168 -17.15 -12.98 -4.96
N LYS A 169 -18.40 -13.11 -5.42
CA LYS A 169 -19.61 -13.31 -4.58
C LYS A 169 -19.54 -14.52 -3.64
N SER A 170 -18.72 -15.52 -3.93
CA SER A 170 -18.60 -16.74 -3.13
C SER A 170 -17.74 -16.59 -1.88
N ASN A 171 -17.00 -15.48 -1.71
CA ASN A 171 -16.16 -15.29 -0.54
C ASN A 171 -17.01 -15.15 0.74
N SER A 172 -16.67 -15.87 1.81
CA SER A 172 -17.41 -15.82 3.09
C SER A 172 -17.46 -14.43 3.72
N ILE A 173 -16.60 -13.50 3.32
CA ILE A 173 -16.57 -12.13 3.85
C ILE A 173 -17.92 -11.42 3.68
N TRP A 174 -18.68 -11.73 2.63
CA TRP A 174 -20.01 -11.12 2.42
C TRP A 174 -21.00 -11.49 3.53
N LYS A 175 -20.92 -12.73 4.03
CA LYS A 175 -21.76 -13.19 5.15
C LYS A 175 -21.34 -12.52 6.46
N ILE A 176 -20.02 -12.49 6.71
CA ILE A 176 -19.44 -11.89 7.92
C ILE A 176 -19.75 -10.40 7.98
N THR A 177 -19.55 -9.65 6.90
CA THR A 177 -19.83 -8.20 6.86
C THR A 177 -21.32 -7.87 6.80
N GLY A 178 -22.17 -8.84 6.46
CA GLY A 178 -23.61 -8.63 6.23
C GLY A 178 -23.93 -7.85 4.95
N VAL A 179 -22.94 -7.58 4.10
CA VAL A 179 -23.12 -6.85 2.84
C VAL A 179 -23.56 -7.79 1.72
N LYS A 180 -24.53 -7.35 0.91
CA LYS A 180 -25.04 -8.14 -0.22
C LYS A 180 -23.87 -8.57 -1.13
N PRO A 181 -23.71 -9.88 -1.40
CA PRO A 181 -22.61 -10.39 -2.22
C PRO A 181 -22.60 -9.75 -3.62
N LYS A 182 -21.43 -9.25 -4.04
CA LYS A 182 -21.20 -8.72 -5.39
C LYS A 182 -19.78 -9.01 -5.85
N ASP A 183 -19.56 -9.00 -7.16
CA ASP A 183 -18.20 -9.08 -7.71
C ASP A 183 -17.60 -7.68 -7.62
N LEU A 184 -16.54 -7.51 -6.84
CA LEU A 184 -16.01 -6.19 -6.50
C LEU A 184 -14.50 -6.13 -6.76
N ILE A 185 -14.06 -5.01 -7.31
CA ILE A 185 -12.62 -4.72 -7.43
C ILE A 185 -11.97 -4.75 -6.05
N GLU A 186 -10.81 -5.38 -5.94
CA GLU A 186 -9.98 -5.33 -4.74
C GLU A 186 -9.38 -3.94 -4.58
N GLN A 187 -8.99 -3.63 -3.35
CA GLN A 187 -8.37 -2.37 -3.00
C GLN A 187 -6.88 -2.62 -2.76
N GLU A 188 -6.05 -1.71 -3.24
CA GLU A 188 -4.61 -1.70 -2.98
C GLU A 188 -4.33 -0.71 -1.84
N SER A 189 -3.62 -1.16 -0.80
CA SER A 189 -3.32 -0.37 0.41
C SER A 189 -1.92 0.25 0.40
N GLY A 190 -1.19 0.14 -0.70
CA GLY A 190 0.06 0.88 -0.93
C GLY A 190 -0.09 2.39 -0.86
N GLN A 191 -1.32 2.90 -1.05
CA GLN A 191 -1.67 4.28 -0.76
C GLN A 191 -3.14 4.39 -0.40
N ILE A 192 -3.43 5.20 0.61
CA ILE A 192 -4.78 5.41 1.15
C ILE A 192 -4.85 6.84 1.67
N LEU A 193 -5.89 7.60 1.32
CA LEU A 193 -6.13 8.94 1.88
C LEU A 193 -7.38 8.90 2.75
N ILE A 194 -7.29 9.27 4.04
CA ILE A 194 -8.38 9.17 5.01
C ILE A 194 -8.46 10.41 5.90
N ASP A 195 -9.67 10.93 6.10
CA ASP A 195 -10.04 11.75 7.26
C ASP A 195 -10.34 10.82 8.46
N VAL A 196 -9.47 10.85 9.47
CA VAL A 196 -9.51 9.93 10.62
C VAL A 196 -10.77 10.14 11.47
N GLU A 197 -11.28 11.37 11.59
CA GLU A 197 -12.51 11.64 12.36
C GLU A 197 -13.73 11.04 11.65
N ARG A 198 -13.83 11.29 10.34
CA ARG A 198 -14.96 10.81 9.52
C ARG A 198 -14.96 9.30 9.36
N CYS A 199 -13.78 8.69 9.30
CA CYS A 199 -13.61 7.26 9.12
C CYS A 199 -13.31 6.51 10.42
N TRP A 200 -13.49 7.13 11.60
CA TRP A 200 -13.12 6.56 12.89
C TRP A 200 -13.66 5.16 13.13
N LYS A 201 -14.94 4.95 12.80
CA LYS A 201 -15.63 3.65 12.90
C LYS A 201 -14.95 2.58 12.04
N ALA A 202 -14.77 2.87 10.76
CA ALA A 202 -14.19 1.93 9.81
C ALA A 202 -12.71 1.64 10.09
N LEU A 203 -11.94 2.65 10.49
CA LEU A 203 -10.53 2.48 10.86
C LEU A 203 -10.35 1.57 12.08
N ASN A 204 -11.15 1.75 13.13
CA ASN A 204 -11.10 0.86 14.30
C ASN A 204 -11.51 -0.56 13.93
N LEU A 205 -12.56 -0.72 13.12
CA LEU A 205 -12.97 -2.03 12.62
C LEU A 205 -11.91 -2.68 11.71
N CYS A 206 -11.21 -1.90 10.90
CA CYS A 206 -10.07 -2.36 10.10
C CYS A 206 -8.97 -2.92 11.02
N LEU A 207 -8.57 -2.16 12.05
CA LEU A 207 -7.58 -2.62 13.02
C LEU A 207 -8.03 -3.90 13.74
N TYR A 208 -9.32 -4.01 14.09
CA TYR A 208 -9.90 -5.20 14.69
C TYR A 208 -9.79 -6.44 13.77
N PHE A 209 -10.17 -6.32 12.49
CA PHE A 209 -10.00 -7.41 11.52
C PHE A 209 -8.54 -7.84 11.37
N ASN A 210 -7.60 -6.88 11.40
CA ASN A 210 -6.17 -7.20 11.33
C ASN A 210 -5.66 -7.90 12.60
N ARG A 211 -6.14 -7.50 13.80
CA ARG A 211 -5.80 -8.17 15.08
C ARG A 211 -6.26 -9.63 15.11
N LEU A 212 -7.40 -9.89 14.49
CA LEU A 212 -7.97 -11.23 14.30
C LEU A 212 -7.55 -11.87 12.97
N GLY A 213 -6.36 -11.52 12.47
CA GLY A 213 -5.86 -11.99 11.18
C GLY A 213 -5.85 -13.51 11.01
N GLU A 214 -5.72 -14.28 12.11
CA GLU A 214 -5.83 -15.75 12.08
C GLU A 214 -7.18 -16.25 11.55
N TYR A 215 -8.24 -15.43 11.68
CA TYR A 215 -9.58 -15.69 11.16
C TYR A 215 -9.78 -14.99 9.81
N TYR A 216 -9.53 -13.67 9.74
CA TYR A 216 -9.86 -12.89 8.54
C TYR A 216 -8.92 -13.20 7.37
N TYR A 217 -7.62 -13.42 7.59
CA TYR A 217 -6.68 -13.72 6.49
C TYR A 217 -6.82 -15.13 5.93
N ARG A 218 -7.75 -15.94 6.46
CA ARG A 218 -8.15 -17.21 5.85
C ARG A 218 -8.91 -17.00 4.55
N ILE A 219 -9.60 -15.87 4.42
CA ILE A 219 -10.46 -15.52 3.27
C ILE A 219 -10.07 -14.18 2.63
N LEU A 220 -9.33 -13.35 3.35
CA LEU A 220 -8.78 -12.06 2.90
C LEU A 220 -7.26 -12.15 2.70
N LEU A 221 -6.71 -11.21 1.94
CA LEU A 221 -5.29 -11.09 1.66
C LEU A 221 -4.70 -9.89 2.42
N GLY A 222 -4.62 -9.99 3.75
CA GLY A 222 -3.98 -8.97 4.58
C GLY A 222 -4.76 -7.67 4.69
N ASP A 223 -4.05 -6.59 5.01
CA ASP A 223 -4.65 -5.29 5.33
C ASP A 223 -5.41 -4.69 4.14
N LYS A 224 -4.90 -4.89 2.91
CA LYS A 224 -5.49 -4.31 1.69
C LYS A 224 -6.96 -4.68 1.49
N ASP A 225 -7.36 -5.87 1.92
CA ASP A 225 -8.76 -6.26 1.87
C ASP A 225 -9.53 -5.74 3.09
N THR A 226 -8.91 -5.76 4.28
CA THR A 226 -9.58 -5.36 5.52
C THR A 226 -9.99 -3.88 5.53
N PHE A 227 -9.22 -2.99 4.90
CA PHE A 227 -9.61 -1.59 4.72
C PHE A 227 -10.95 -1.51 3.96
N LYS A 228 -11.03 -2.01 2.72
CA LYS A 228 -12.28 -2.00 1.96
C LYS A 228 -13.44 -2.68 2.70
N PHE A 229 -13.23 -3.86 3.30
CA PHE A 229 -14.33 -4.60 3.92
C PHE A 229 -14.80 -4.02 5.26
N SER A 230 -13.95 -3.33 6.01
CA SER A 230 -14.37 -2.62 7.24
C SER A 230 -15.18 -1.36 6.91
N TRP A 231 -14.88 -0.66 5.81
CA TRP A 231 -15.74 0.45 5.32
C TRP A 231 -17.11 -0.06 4.89
N LEU A 232 -17.14 -1.16 4.13
CA LEU A 232 -18.39 -1.79 3.71
C LEU A 232 -19.22 -2.28 4.90
N ALA A 233 -18.61 -2.94 5.88
CA ALA A 233 -19.31 -3.47 7.07
C ALA A 233 -19.85 -2.35 7.97
N SER A 234 -19.09 -1.28 8.16
CA SER A 234 -19.49 -0.13 8.99
C SER A 234 -20.37 0.89 8.26
N ASN A 235 -20.69 0.66 6.98
CA ASN A 235 -21.39 1.60 6.10
C ASN A 235 -20.72 3.00 6.09
N THR A 236 -19.39 3.03 6.12
CA THR A 236 -18.59 4.25 6.03
C THR A 236 -18.29 4.53 4.56
N ASP A 237 -18.51 5.78 4.17
CA ASP A 237 -18.36 6.22 2.79
C ASP A 237 -16.89 6.30 2.35
N TYR A 238 -16.63 6.06 1.06
CA TYR A 238 -15.32 6.16 0.43
C TYR A 238 -15.45 6.30 -1.09
N TYR A 239 -14.47 6.96 -1.70
CA TYR A 239 -14.32 6.98 -3.15
C TYR A 239 -13.25 5.97 -3.57
N MET A 240 -13.58 5.10 -4.53
CA MET A 240 -12.59 4.27 -5.21
C MET A 240 -12.20 4.97 -6.51
N ILE A 241 -10.90 5.22 -6.72
CA ILE A 241 -10.40 5.71 -8.01
C ILE A 241 -10.93 4.80 -9.12
N ASP A 242 -11.57 5.41 -10.12
CA ASP A 242 -12.31 4.72 -11.19
C ASP A 242 -11.41 4.26 -12.34
N VAL A 243 -10.12 4.56 -12.27
CA VAL A 243 -9.09 4.09 -13.20
C VAL A 243 -8.38 2.86 -12.63
N LEU A 244 -8.48 1.74 -13.35
CA LEU A 244 -7.76 0.49 -13.00
C LEU A 244 -6.24 0.68 -13.06
N PRO A 245 -5.47 -0.07 -12.23
CA PRO A 245 -4.01 0.02 -12.26
C PRO A 245 -3.44 -0.47 -13.60
N GLY A 246 -2.38 0.18 -14.05
CA GLY A 246 -1.50 -0.29 -15.11
C GLY A 246 -0.35 -1.14 -14.57
N SER A 247 0.46 -1.70 -15.47
CA SER A 247 1.70 -2.39 -15.14
C SER A 247 2.88 -1.74 -15.86
N CYS A 248 3.93 -1.39 -15.12
CA CYS A 248 5.17 -0.85 -15.67
C CYS A 248 6.30 -1.87 -15.54
N GLY A 249 7.10 -1.97 -16.60
CA GLY A 249 8.14 -2.99 -16.72
C GLY A 249 9.01 -2.81 -17.96
N ARG A 250 9.76 -3.87 -18.26
CA ARG A 250 10.63 -3.97 -19.44
C ARG A 250 10.29 -5.21 -20.26
N ILE A 251 10.72 -5.24 -21.51
CA ILE A 251 10.59 -6.42 -22.38
C ILE A 251 11.92 -7.18 -22.36
N VAL A 252 11.88 -8.45 -21.94
CA VAL A 252 13.05 -9.35 -21.94
C VAL A 252 12.70 -10.58 -22.75
N ASP A 253 13.51 -10.91 -23.76
CA ASP A 253 13.29 -12.05 -24.66
C ASP A 253 11.88 -12.08 -25.29
N GLY A 254 11.34 -10.90 -25.65
CA GLY A 254 10.00 -10.75 -26.21
C GLY A 254 8.85 -10.92 -25.21
N MET A 255 9.15 -11.02 -23.91
CA MET A 255 8.15 -11.12 -22.84
C MET A 255 8.11 -9.84 -22.02
N PHE A 256 6.91 -9.31 -21.77
CA PHE A 256 6.73 -8.20 -20.84
C PHE A 256 6.90 -8.65 -19.38
N ILE A 257 7.82 -8.00 -18.67
CA ILE A 257 8.15 -8.23 -17.26
C ILE A 257 7.74 -7.00 -16.44
N GLY A 258 6.46 -6.96 -16.05
CA GLY A 258 5.88 -5.90 -15.23
C GLY A 258 6.15 -6.10 -13.75
N ASN A 259 6.85 -5.16 -13.14
CA ASN A 259 7.30 -5.25 -11.74
C ASN A 259 6.75 -4.13 -10.84
N THR A 260 6.06 -3.15 -11.44
CA THR A 260 5.59 -1.95 -10.77
C THR A 260 4.15 -1.67 -11.16
N MET A 261 3.29 -1.46 -10.16
CA MET A 261 1.91 -1.06 -10.38
C MET A 261 1.84 0.45 -10.70
N VAL A 262 1.14 0.82 -11.77
CA VAL A 262 0.91 2.23 -12.15
C VAL A 262 -0.48 2.64 -11.67
N GLN A 263 -0.56 3.66 -10.82
CA GLN A 263 -1.81 4.07 -10.19
C GLN A 263 -2.05 5.57 -10.36
N PHE A 264 -3.34 5.93 -10.40
CA PHE A 264 -3.80 7.22 -10.94
C PHE A 264 -4.39 8.11 -9.85
N GLY A 265 -4.31 9.42 -10.06
CA GLY A 265 -4.98 10.42 -9.23
C GLY A 265 -6.45 10.59 -9.57
N THR A 266 -7.13 11.48 -8.87
CA THR A 266 -8.52 11.87 -9.17
C THR A 266 -8.65 12.65 -10.48
N ASP A 267 -7.55 13.17 -11.01
CA ASP A 267 -7.45 13.79 -12.33
C ASP A 267 -7.10 12.80 -13.45
N HIS A 268 -7.11 11.49 -13.15
CA HIS A 268 -6.80 10.38 -14.06
C HIS A 268 -5.36 10.37 -14.61
N SER A 269 -4.47 11.24 -14.12
CA SER A 269 -3.05 11.22 -14.44
C SER A 269 -2.30 10.21 -13.56
N ILE A 270 -1.10 9.79 -13.99
CA ILE A 270 -0.26 8.88 -13.19
C ILE A 270 0.19 9.63 -11.93
N GLN A 271 -0.17 9.11 -10.76
CA GLN A 271 0.17 9.70 -9.48
C GLN A 271 1.23 8.88 -8.73
N PHE A 272 1.15 7.55 -8.85
CA PHE A 272 1.95 6.62 -8.05
C PHE A 272 2.56 5.53 -8.92
N LEU A 273 3.82 5.21 -8.66
CA LEU A 273 4.52 4.02 -9.17
C LEU A 273 4.88 3.15 -7.97
N HIS A 274 4.07 2.12 -7.71
CA HIS A 274 4.22 1.25 -6.56
C HIS A 274 5.05 0.03 -6.94
N ARG A 275 6.31 -0.03 -6.46
CA ARG A 275 7.28 -1.12 -6.73
C ARG A 275 7.00 -2.38 -5.92
N ASN A 276 5.78 -2.87 -6.01
CA ASN A 276 5.28 -3.97 -5.19
C ASN A 276 5.91 -5.35 -5.49
N LEU A 277 6.63 -5.50 -6.62
CA LEU A 277 7.26 -6.79 -7.01
C LEU A 277 8.79 -6.76 -7.05
N LEU A 278 9.41 -5.63 -7.40
CA LEU A 278 10.87 -5.45 -7.40
C LEU A 278 11.26 -4.24 -6.54
N LYS A 279 11.64 -4.49 -5.29
CA LYS A 279 11.97 -3.44 -4.32
C LYS A 279 13.36 -2.83 -4.54
N TRP A 280 13.55 -1.61 -4.04
CA TRP A 280 14.79 -0.85 -4.22
C TRP A 280 16.00 -1.49 -3.54
N ASP A 281 15.82 -2.24 -2.44
CA ASP A 281 16.92 -2.89 -1.72
C ASP A 281 17.64 -3.96 -2.54
N VAL A 282 16.91 -4.65 -3.42
CA VAL A 282 17.43 -5.69 -4.32
C VAL A 282 17.65 -5.20 -5.76
N THR A 283 17.34 -3.95 -6.06
CA THR A 283 17.58 -3.33 -7.38
C THR A 283 19.05 -2.93 -7.49
N TYR A 284 19.71 -3.24 -8.60
CA TYR A 284 21.10 -2.77 -8.81
C TYR A 284 21.15 -1.26 -9.06
N ASP A 285 22.31 -0.63 -8.79
CA ASP A 285 22.48 0.83 -8.87
C ASP A 285 22.21 1.41 -10.27
N ASP A 286 22.35 0.60 -11.32
CA ASP A 286 22.18 0.94 -12.73
C ASP A 286 21.07 0.11 -13.42
N GLU A 287 20.27 -0.64 -12.64
CA GLU A 287 19.19 -1.46 -13.19
C GLU A 287 17.94 -0.62 -13.48
N ARG A 288 17.77 -0.29 -14.76
CA ARG A 288 16.53 0.27 -15.29
C ARG A 288 15.53 -0.83 -15.65
N VAL A 289 14.29 -0.65 -15.23
CA VAL A 289 13.18 -1.59 -15.47
C VAL A 289 11.86 -0.91 -15.85
N TRP A 290 11.80 0.43 -15.91
CA TRP A 290 10.58 1.16 -16.25
C TRP A 290 10.59 1.67 -17.69
N GLU A 291 10.55 0.75 -18.65
CA GLU A 291 10.65 1.09 -20.07
C GLU A 291 9.29 1.21 -20.76
N PHE A 292 8.32 0.39 -20.36
CA PHE A 292 7.01 0.30 -20.97
C PHE A 292 5.91 0.30 -19.91
N VAL A 293 4.75 0.85 -20.26
CA VAL A 293 3.54 0.84 -19.43
C VAL A 293 2.39 0.20 -20.19
N GLN A 294 1.82 -0.86 -19.61
CA GLN A 294 0.59 -1.48 -20.07
C GLN A 294 -0.62 -0.92 -19.32
N ARG A 295 -1.66 -0.54 -20.04
CA ARG A 295 -2.96 -0.09 -19.50
C ARG A 295 -4.10 -0.73 -20.27
N TYR A 296 -5.20 -1.06 -19.60
CA TYR A 296 -6.42 -1.43 -20.31
C TYR A 296 -6.97 -0.24 -21.09
N LEU A 297 -7.47 -0.49 -22.29
CA LEU A 297 -8.19 0.52 -23.06
C LEU A 297 -9.50 0.92 -22.34
N PRO A 298 -9.93 2.19 -22.43
CA PRO A 298 -11.21 2.63 -21.90
C PRO A 298 -12.36 1.75 -22.37
N ASN A 299 -13.33 1.47 -21.49
CA ASN A 299 -14.51 0.63 -21.78
C ASN A 299 -14.25 -0.83 -22.20
N SER A 300 -13.00 -1.33 -22.17
CA SER A 300 -12.71 -2.73 -22.52
C SER A 300 -13.49 -3.71 -21.64
N THR A 301 -14.10 -4.72 -22.25
CA THR A 301 -14.75 -5.84 -21.54
C THR A 301 -13.81 -7.04 -21.40
N ASN A 302 -12.78 -7.14 -22.24
CA ASN A 302 -11.78 -8.20 -22.23
C ASN A 302 -10.53 -7.76 -21.45
N LYS A 303 -10.58 -7.89 -20.12
CA LYS A 303 -9.49 -7.55 -19.20
C LYS A 303 -8.96 -8.78 -18.49
N LYS A 304 -7.72 -9.19 -18.79
CA LYS A 304 -7.08 -10.40 -18.23
C LYS A 304 -5.70 -10.09 -17.69
N ILE A 305 -5.21 -10.92 -16.77
CA ILE A 305 -3.86 -10.77 -16.20
C ILE A 305 -3.12 -12.11 -16.29
N SER A 306 -1.84 -12.05 -16.62
CA SER A 306 -0.91 -13.16 -16.43
C SER A 306 0.04 -12.85 -15.28
N GLN A 307 0.00 -13.68 -14.24
CA GLN A 307 1.06 -13.73 -13.24
C GLN A 307 2.14 -14.69 -13.71
N LYS A 308 3.40 -14.24 -13.71
CA LYS A 308 4.56 -15.07 -14.08
C LYS A 308 5.60 -15.00 -12.97
N ILE A 309 6.40 -16.05 -12.83
CA ILE A 309 7.63 -16.04 -12.03
C ILE A 309 8.77 -16.17 -13.05
N THR A 310 9.71 -15.22 -13.05
CA THR A 310 10.88 -15.27 -13.92
C THR A 310 11.81 -16.41 -13.51
N LYS A 311 12.82 -16.72 -14.33
CA LYS A 311 13.84 -17.73 -14.02
C LYS A 311 14.54 -17.45 -12.68
N ASP A 312 14.71 -16.18 -12.35
CA ASP A 312 15.36 -15.70 -11.13
C ASP A 312 14.40 -15.59 -9.93
N GLY A 313 13.15 -16.07 -10.08
CA GLY A 313 12.17 -16.09 -9.00
C GLY A 313 11.39 -14.79 -8.81
N MET A 314 11.57 -13.78 -9.68
CA MET A 314 10.85 -12.51 -9.58
C MET A 314 9.41 -12.67 -10.08
N TYR A 315 8.44 -12.23 -9.29
CA TYR A 315 7.04 -12.17 -9.72
C TYR A 315 6.85 -11.03 -10.72
N SER A 316 6.04 -11.27 -11.74
CA SER A 316 5.72 -10.30 -12.79
C SER A 316 4.23 -10.30 -13.10
N ILE A 317 3.69 -9.12 -13.38
CA ILE A 317 2.31 -8.88 -13.79
C ILE A 317 2.29 -8.34 -15.21
N GLU A 318 1.69 -9.10 -16.11
CA GLU A 318 1.41 -8.67 -17.49
C GLU A 318 -0.11 -8.52 -17.66
N LEU A 319 -0.53 -7.40 -18.23
CA LEU A 319 -1.92 -7.18 -18.60
C LEU A 319 -2.16 -7.78 -19.99
N LEU A 320 -3.31 -8.42 -20.15
CA LEU A 320 -3.72 -9.12 -21.36
C LEU A 320 -5.14 -8.71 -21.77
N GLY A 321 -5.48 -8.91 -23.03
CA GLY A 321 -6.76 -8.52 -23.61
C GLY A 321 -6.62 -7.18 -24.34
N ASP A 322 -7.59 -6.28 -24.17
CA ASP A 322 -7.56 -5.00 -24.90
C ASP A 322 -6.73 -3.98 -24.10
N ILE A 323 -5.44 -3.95 -24.40
CA ILE A 323 -4.45 -3.10 -23.73
C ILE A 323 -3.78 -2.13 -24.72
N ALA A 324 -3.35 -0.98 -24.20
CA ALA A 324 -2.30 -0.18 -24.80
C ALA A 324 -0.99 -0.47 -24.07
N GLU A 325 0.07 -0.70 -24.85
CA GLU A 325 1.45 -0.72 -24.37
C GLU A 325 2.14 0.54 -24.90
N THR A 326 2.66 1.35 -24.00
CA THR A 326 3.24 2.66 -24.32
C THR A 326 4.68 2.71 -23.85
N ASP A 327 5.58 3.17 -24.71
CA ASP A 327 6.94 3.54 -24.29
C ASP A 327 6.86 4.61 -23.21
N ALA A 328 7.45 4.33 -22.05
CA ALA A 328 7.30 5.14 -20.86
C ALA A 328 7.94 6.54 -20.99
N ARG A 329 8.77 6.76 -22.01
CA ARG A 329 9.32 8.08 -22.38
C ARG A 329 8.30 8.99 -23.05
N ASN A 330 7.29 8.41 -23.68
CA ASN A 330 6.26 9.13 -24.44
C ASN A 330 5.03 9.47 -23.58
N LEU A 331 5.04 9.12 -22.30
CA LEU A 331 4.03 9.53 -21.35
C LEU A 331 4.25 10.99 -20.94
N GLU A 332 3.20 11.64 -20.44
CA GLU A 332 3.26 13.02 -19.91
C GLU A 332 4.39 13.21 -18.89
N ILE A 333 4.64 12.16 -18.11
CA ILE A 333 5.74 12.08 -17.16
C ILE A 333 6.77 11.14 -17.77
N ASN A 334 7.98 11.64 -18.01
CA ASN A 334 9.10 10.83 -18.46
C ASN A 334 9.54 9.88 -17.33
N ILE A 335 8.96 8.68 -17.32
CA ILE A 335 9.17 7.67 -16.26
C ILE A 335 10.63 7.19 -16.23
N PRO A 336 11.33 6.95 -17.35
CA PRO A 336 12.76 6.59 -17.29
C PRO A 336 13.63 7.67 -16.63
N ALA A 337 13.36 8.96 -16.91
CA ALA A 337 14.08 10.04 -16.23
C ALA A 337 13.75 10.14 -14.74
N LEU A 338 12.55 9.72 -14.33
CA LEU A 338 12.19 9.56 -12.92
C LEU A 338 12.93 8.38 -12.29
N GLU A 339 13.02 7.24 -12.98
CA GLU A 339 13.78 6.07 -12.53
C GLU A 339 15.24 6.42 -12.28
N ASP A 340 15.85 7.18 -13.19
CA ASP A 340 17.23 7.68 -13.04
C ASP A 340 17.44 8.50 -11.77
N ARG A 341 16.49 9.36 -11.42
CA ARG A 341 16.56 10.12 -10.15
C ARG A 341 16.47 9.19 -8.95
N CYS A 342 15.55 8.23 -8.98
CA CYS A 342 15.39 7.24 -7.92
C CYS A 342 16.64 6.37 -7.74
N LEU A 343 17.26 5.91 -8.83
CA LEU A 343 18.53 5.17 -8.79
C LEU A 343 19.67 6.03 -8.23
N ASN A 344 19.72 7.32 -8.54
CA ASN A 344 20.69 8.24 -7.93
C ASN A 344 20.49 8.39 -6.42
N TYR A 345 19.25 8.49 -5.94
CA TYR A 345 18.97 8.49 -4.49
C TYR A 345 19.39 7.19 -3.82
N LEU A 346 19.11 6.05 -4.46
CA LEU A 346 19.51 4.72 -3.98
C LEU A 346 21.04 4.60 -3.87
N LYS A 347 21.76 4.99 -4.93
CA LYS A 347 23.21 4.97 -4.98
C LYS A 347 23.83 5.87 -3.91
N TYR A 348 23.30 7.08 -3.75
CA TYR A 348 23.74 7.99 -2.68
C TYR A 348 23.58 7.34 -1.31
N PHE A 349 22.41 6.76 -1.02
CA PHE A 349 22.14 6.13 0.27
C PHE A 349 23.10 4.98 0.56
N ARG A 350 23.35 4.12 -0.44
CA ARG A 350 24.27 2.97 -0.33
C ARG A 350 25.72 3.37 -0.07
N GLN A 351 26.12 4.59 -0.45
CA GLN A 351 27.47 5.11 -0.21
C GLN A 351 27.67 5.66 1.22
N LEU A 352 26.59 5.90 1.96
CA LEU A 352 26.70 6.41 3.33
C LEU A 352 27.28 5.33 4.26
N LYS A 353 28.21 5.75 5.13
CA LYS A 353 28.74 4.87 6.17
C LYS A 353 27.61 4.33 7.07
N SER A 354 26.64 5.18 7.42
CA SER A 354 25.46 4.81 8.21
C SER A 354 24.67 3.68 7.57
N TYR A 355 24.55 3.65 6.25
CA TYR A 355 23.90 2.53 5.54
C TYR A 355 24.69 1.22 5.67
N SER A 356 26.00 1.27 5.47
CA SER A 356 26.86 0.08 5.64
C SER A 356 26.84 -0.47 7.07
N ASP A 357 26.88 0.41 8.07
CA ASP A 357 26.74 0.04 9.48
C ASP A 357 25.35 -0.57 9.75
N TYR A 358 24.32 -0.03 9.11
CA TYR A 358 22.94 -0.51 9.25
C TYR A 358 22.72 -1.91 8.68
N LEU A 359 23.39 -2.28 7.58
CA LEU A 359 23.36 -3.66 7.06
C LEU A 359 23.85 -4.66 8.12
N LEU A 360 24.95 -4.31 8.81
CA LEU A 360 25.51 -5.13 9.87
C LEU A 360 24.59 -5.15 11.10
N PHE A 361 24.05 -4.00 11.48
CA PHE A 361 23.10 -3.87 12.57
C PHE A 361 21.83 -4.71 12.34
N ASP A 362 21.22 -4.64 11.16
CA ASP A 362 20.03 -5.40 10.80
C ASP A 362 20.31 -6.91 10.80
N HIS A 363 21.49 -7.32 10.31
CA HIS A 363 21.95 -8.70 10.42
C HIS A 363 22.00 -9.16 11.87
N PHE A 364 22.62 -8.40 12.78
CA PHE A 364 22.66 -8.75 14.19
C PHE A 364 21.27 -8.72 14.85
N ALA A 365 20.45 -7.71 14.57
CA ALA A 365 19.11 -7.60 15.13
C ALA A 365 18.23 -8.81 14.76
N LYS A 366 18.38 -9.35 13.56
CA LYS A 366 17.63 -10.52 13.09
C LYS A 366 18.15 -11.86 13.62
N ASN A 367 19.46 -11.98 13.90
CA ASN A 367 20.11 -13.27 14.17
C ASN A 367 20.61 -13.45 15.62
N ARG A 368 20.79 -12.38 16.40
CA ARG A 368 21.42 -12.45 17.74
C ARG A 368 20.58 -13.18 18.80
N HIS A 369 19.26 -13.21 18.64
CA HIS A 369 18.32 -13.80 19.59
C HIS A 369 17.49 -14.94 18.99
N ARG A 370 17.95 -15.53 17.87
CA ARG A 370 17.35 -16.71 17.27
C ARG A 370 17.98 -17.98 17.80
#